data_AF-A0A353GAS5-F1
#
_entry.id   AF-A0A353GAS5-F1
#
_cell.length_a   1.000
_cell.length_b   1.000
_cell.length_c   1.000
_cell.angle_alpha   90.00
_cell.angle_beta   90.00
_cell.angle_gamma   90.00
#
_symmetry.space_group_name_H-M   'P 1'
#
loop_
_entity.id
_entity.type
_entity.pdbx_description
1 polymer ?
#
loop_
_entity_poly.entity_id
_entity_poly.type
_entity_poly.pdbx_seq_one_letter_code
_entity_poly.pdbx_strand_id
1 'polypeptide(L)'
;MFLLSGFLGAFLGASLTFFFNMWKFHRDERSSRCDELCKAVAEASQRAHDYWAKTFEASDDQKLVEAELYAAQIIVDGIFSGFRPFLSIDDEKVIDELFSDLMDLLTGGNYSVPGRAKDLTRATNVKPVSADIIVQLRRAHRDTMPFHRISLAFHQNKRRTLDMPHGWK
;
A
#
# COMPACT_ATOMS: atom_id res chain seq x y z
N MET A 1 -43.10 -8.28 -32.03
CA MET A 1 -41.63 -8.07 -32.09
C MET A 1 -41.14 -6.95 -31.18
N PHE A 2 -41.79 -5.77 -31.11
CA PHE A 2 -41.35 -4.65 -30.27
C PHE A 2 -41.25 -4.93 -28.74
N LEU A 3 -42.11 -5.79 -28.19
CA LEU A 3 -42.05 -6.16 -26.76
C LEU A 3 -40.79 -7.00 -26.44
N LEU A 4 -40.38 -7.90 -27.35
CA LEU A 4 -39.18 -8.72 -27.18
C LEU A 4 -37.91 -7.88 -27.28
N SER A 5 -37.84 -6.89 -28.18
CA SER A 5 -36.70 -5.97 -28.26
C SER A 5 -36.58 -5.06 -27.04
N GLY A 6 -37.72 -4.62 -26.47
CA GLY A 6 -37.73 -3.85 -25.21
C GLY A 6 -37.23 -4.68 -24.02
N PHE A 7 -37.66 -5.94 -23.93
CA PHE A 7 -37.21 -6.85 -22.87
C PHE A 7 -35.72 -7.19 -22.99
N LEU A 8 -35.23 -7.42 -24.22
CA LEU A 8 -33.82 -7.66 -24.48
C LEU A 8 -32.95 -6.43 -24.12
N GLY A 9 -33.41 -5.23 -24.48
CA GLY A 9 -32.74 -3.98 -24.11
C GLY A 9 -32.69 -3.75 -22.60
N ALA A 10 -33.82 -3.98 -21.91
CA ALA A 10 -33.88 -3.88 -20.44
C ALA A 10 -32.96 -4.91 -19.76
N PHE A 11 -32.92 -6.14 -20.26
CA PHE A 11 -32.04 -7.19 -19.73
C PHE A 11 -30.56 -6.87 -19.91
N LEU A 12 -30.17 -6.38 -21.11
CA LEU A 12 -28.79 -5.94 -21.37
C LEU A 12 -28.40 -4.75 -20.50
N GLY A 13 -29.30 -3.77 -20.35
CA GLY A 13 -29.10 -2.62 -19.47
C GLY A 13 -28.89 -3.05 -18.02
N ALA A 14 -29.78 -3.89 -17.50
CA ALA A 14 -29.68 -4.41 -16.13
C ALA A 14 -28.39 -5.22 -15.91
N SER A 15 -28.00 -6.06 -16.88
CA SER A 15 -26.77 -6.85 -16.81
C SER A 15 -25.53 -5.96 -16.77
N LEU A 16 -25.43 -4.97 -17.66
CA LEU A 16 -24.32 -4.01 -17.67
C LEU A 16 -24.22 -3.21 -16.36
N THR A 17 -25.36 -2.73 -15.84
CA THR A 17 -25.41 -2.04 -14.56
C THR A 17 -24.95 -2.94 -13.41
N PHE A 18 -25.38 -4.20 -13.39
CA PHE A 18 -24.95 -5.16 -12.37
C PHE A 18 -23.43 -5.39 -12.40
N PHE A 19 -22.86 -5.70 -13.58
CA PHE A 19 -21.41 -5.90 -13.71
C PHE A 19 -20.61 -4.65 -13.35
N PHE A 20 -21.07 -3.47 -13.76
CA PHE A 20 -20.42 -2.20 -13.42
C PHE A 20 -20.42 -1.94 -11.92
N ASN A 21 -21.56 -2.13 -11.24
CA ASN A 21 -21.67 -1.95 -9.80
C ASN A 21 -20.83 -2.98 -9.03
N MET A 22 -20.84 -4.24 -9.47
CA MET A 22 -20.00 -5.28 -8.86
C MET A 22 -18.52 -4.95 -8.99
N TRP A 23 -18.06 -4.55 -10.17
CA TRP A 23 -16.68 -4.10 -10.38
C TRP A 23 -16.32 -2.90 -9.51
N LYS A 24 -17.19 -1.89 -9.46
CA LYS A 24 -17.01 -0.69 -8.65
C LYS A 24 -16.88 -1.05 -7.16
N PHE A 25 -17.74 -1.94 -6.64
CA PHE A 25 -17.70 -2.39 -5.26
C PHE A 25 -16.36 -3.03 -4.89
N HIS A 26 -15.88 -3.99 -5.70
CA HIS A 26 -14.59 -4.64 -5.46
C HIS A 26 -13.41 -3.65 -5.54
N ARG A 27 -13.48 -2.68 -6.45
CA ARG A 27 -12.46 -1.63 -6.58
C ARG A 27 -12.43 -0.74 -5.35
N ASP A 28 -13.59 -0.30 -4.88
CA ASP A 28 -13.72 0.60 -3.73
C ASP A 28 -13.29 -0.12 -2.43
N GLU A 29 -13.66 -1.40 -2.26
CA GLU A 29 -13.17 -2.24 -1.15
C GLU A 29 -11.63 -2.36 -1.17
N ARG A 30 -11.05 -2.62 -2.33
CA ARG A 30 -9.59 -2.73 -2.47
C ARG A 30 -8.87 -1.41 -2.17
N SER A 31 -9.43 -0.29 -2.64
CA SER A 31 -8.89 1.04 -2.35
C SER A 31 -8.91 1.29 -0.84
N SER A 32 -10.03 0.97 -0.18
CA SER A 32 -10.17 1.10 1.27
C SER A 32 -9.11 0.28 2.02
N ARG A 33 -8.87 -0.98 1.63
CA ARG A 33 -7.84 -1.82 2.27
C ARG A 33 -6.43 -1.27 2.06
N CYS A 34 -6.14 -0.73 0.87
CA CYS A 34 -4.84 -0.09 0.61
C CYS A 34 -4.62 1.14 1.50
N ASP A 35 -5.64 1.97 1.66
CA ASP A 35 -5.58 3.16 2.51
C ASP A 35 -5.46 2.80 4.00
N GLU A 36 -6.17 1.76 4.44
CA GLU A 36 -6.06 1.22 5.79
C GLU A 36 -4.65 0.72 6.09
N LEU A 37 -4.04 -0.05 5.18
CA LEU A 37 -2.66 -0.51 5.31
C LEU A 37 -1.67 0.66 5.35
N CYS A 38 -1.82 1.64 4.45
CA CYS A 38 -0.96 2.83 4.44
C CYS A 38 -1.05 3.61 5.75
N LYS A 39 -2.26 3.73 6.32
CA LYS A 39 -2.49 4.39 7.60
C LYS A 39 -1.84 3.61 8.74
N ALA A 40 -2.03 2.29 8.79
CA ALA A 40 -1.42 1.44 9.82
C ALA A 40 0.11 1.52 9.80
N VAL A 41 0.72 1.49 8.61
CA VAL A 41 2.18 1.65 8.42
C VAL A 41 2.66 3.03 8.91
N ALA A 42 1.94 4.11 8.59
CA ALA A 42 2.30 5.46 9.01
C ALA A 42 2.20 5.65 10.53
N GLU A 43 1.17 5.07 11.16
CA GLU A 43 0.99 5.12 12.61
C GLU A 43 2.04 4.27 13.35
N ALA A 44 2.32 3.06 12.85
CA ALA A 44 3.38 2.20 13.39
C ALA A 44 4.74 2.89 13.33
N SER A 45 5.07 3.52 12.19
CA SER A 45 6.34 4.25 12.04
C SER A 45 6.44 5.49 12.93
N GLN A 46 5.33 6.16 13.21
CA GLN A 46 5.31 7.28 14.17
C GLN A 46 5.62 6.80 15.59
N ARG A 47 4.90 5.77 16.06
CA ARG A 47 5.13 5.21 17.39
C ARG A 47 6.57 4.72 17.56
N ALA A 48 7.11 4.06 16.53
CA ALA A 48 8.47 3.53 16.59
C ALA A 48 9.51 4.65 16.60
N HIS A 49 9.31 5.69 15.78
CA HIS A 49 10.16 6.88 15.81
C HIS A 49 10.21 7.49 17.21
N ASP A 50 9.03 7.71 17.82
CA ASP A 50 8.92 8.34 19.14
C ASP A 50 9.54 7.48 20.25
N TYR A 51 9.44 6.15 20.13
CA TYR A 51 10.04 5.19 21.04
C TYR A 51 11.58 5.19 20.93
N TRP A 52 12.13 5.02 19.73
CA TRP A 52 13.57 4.93 19.50
C TRP A 52 14.31 6.25 19.75
N ALA A 53 13.64 7.39 19.54
CA ALA A 53 14.19 8.73 19.78
C ALA A 53 14.36 9.08 21.28
N LYS A 54 13.79 8.28 22.17
CA LYS A 54 13.88 8.47 23.63
C LYS A 54 14.81 7.43 24.25
N THR A 55 15.47 7.80 25.35
CA THR A 55 16.21 6.86 26.18
C THR A 55 15.18 5.98 26.89
N PHE A 56 15.45 4.68 26.99
CA PHE A 56 14.54 3.79 27.69
C PHE A 56 14.64 4.04 29.21
N GLU A 57 13.53 4.50 29.76
CA GLU A 57 13.29 4.62 31.19
C GLU A 57 12.26 3.54 31.53
N ALA A 58 12.51 2.74 32.56
CA ALA A 58 11.63 1.63 32.95
C ALA A 58 10.31 2.12 33.59
N SER A 59 9.66 3.13 32.98
CA SER A 59 8.34 3.61 33.32
C SER A 59 7.26 2.74 32.68
N ASP A 60 6.09 2.71 33.30
CA ASP A 60 4.95 1.95 32.78
C ASP A 60 4.49 2.48 31.42
N ASP A 61 4.58 3.79 31.18
CA ASP A 61 4.24 4.42 29.90
C ASP A 61 5.08 3.88 28.73
N GLN A 62 6.39 3.67 28.93
CA GLN A 62 7.24 3.15 27.85
C GLN A 62 6.96 1.68 27.54
N LYS A 63 6.62 0.89 28.57
CA LYS A 63 6.18 -0.50 28.36
C LYS A 63 4.86 -0.58 27.61
N LEU A 64 3.94 0.36 27.86
CA LEU A 64 2.69 0.47 27.10
C LEU A 64 2.99 0.78 25.63
N VAL A 65 3.92 1.70 25.34
CA VAL A 65 4.35 1.99 23.95
C VAL A 65 4.97 0.76 23.28
N GLU A 66 5.75 -0.06 23.99
CA GLU A 66 6.26 -1.32 23.44
C GLU A 66 5.11 -2.27 23.07
N ALA A 67 4.14 -2.46 23.97
CA ALA A 67 2.96 -3.28 23.69
C ALA A 67 2.16 -2.76 22.49
N GLU A 68 2.02 -1.44 22.36
CA GLU A 68 1.40 -0.81 21.19
C GLU A 68 2.19 -1.06 19.90
N LEU A 69 3.52 -1.07 19.95
CA LEU A 69 4.35 -1.39 18.79
C LEU A 69 4.18 -2.84 18.35
N TYR A 70 4.15 -3.78 19.29
CA TYR A 70 3.85 -5.18 19.00
C TYR A 70 2.46 -5.34 18.39
N ALA A 71 1.45 -4.67 18.96
CA ALA A 71 0.10 -4.68 18.41
C ALA A 71 0.06 -4.08 16.99
N ALA A 72 0.78 -2.98 16.75
CA ALA A 72 0.87 -2.35 15.45
C ALA A 72 1.52 -3.26 14.40
N GLN A 73 2.59 -3.98 14.76
CA GLN A 73 3.21 -5.00 13.90
C GLN A 73 2.18 -6.06 13.49
N ILE A 74 1.46 -6.64 14.46
CA ILE A 74 0.45 -7.69 14.18
C ILE A 74 -0.67 -7.16 13.27
N ILE A 75 -1.12 -5.93 13.49
CA ILE A 75 -2.15 -5.28 12.65
C ILE A 75 -1.63 -5.11 11.22
N VAL A 76 -0.41 -4.60 11.07
CA VAL A 76 0.21 -4.40 9.75
C VAL A 76 0.36 -5.73 9.01
N ASP A 77 0.89 -6.77 9.67
CA ASP A 77 1.02 -8.12 9.10
C ASP A 77 -0.34 -8.70 8.70
N GLY A 78 -1.35 -8.56 9.57
CA GLY A 78 -2.71 -9.03 9.32
C GLY A 78 -3.34 -8.36 8.10
N ILE A 79 -3.29 -7.03 8.01
CA ILE A 79 -3.84 -6.29 6.87
C ILE A 79 -3.05 -6.60 5.59
N PHE A 80 -1.73 -6.66 5.68
CA PHE A 80 -0.87 -6.97 4.53
C PHE A 80 -1.15 -8.37 3.97
N SER A 81 -1.32 -9.37 4.84
CA SER A 81 -1.69 -10.73 4.41
C SER A 81 -2.99 -10.77 3.61
N GLY A 82 -3.97 -9.92 3.95
CA GLY A 82 -5.22 -9.77 3.22
C GLY A 82 -5.10 -8.96 1.93
N PHE A 83 -4.04 -8.15 1.77
CA PHE A 83 -3.76 -7.37 0.57
C PHE A 83 -2.87 -8.13 -0.44
N ARG A 84 -2.01 -9.01 0.06
CA ARG A 84 -1.04 -9.82 -0.71
C ARG A 84 -1.62 -10.52 -1.93
N PRO A 85 -2.81 -11.16 -1.90
CA PRO A 85 -3.37 -11.87 -3.07
C PRO A 85 -3.63 -10.97 -4.28
N PHE A 86 -3.62 -9.65 -4.10
CA PHE A 86 -3.90 -8.70 -5.15
C PHE A 86 -2.65 -8.09 -5.80
N LEU A 87 -1.46 -8.43 -5.29
CA LEU A 87 -0.17 -7.95 -5.81
C LEU A 87 0.29 -8.81 -6.98
N SER A 88 1.11 -8.23 -7.86
CA SER A 88 1.91 -9.02 -8.80
C SER A 88 3.06 -9.68 -8.06
N ILE A 89 3.62 -10.77 -8.60
CA ILE A 89 4.77 -11.47 -7.99
C ILE A 89 5.97 -10.53 -7.79
N ASP A 90 6.18 -9.60 -8.72
CA ASP A 90 7.29 -8.64 -8.66
C ASP A 90 7.04 -7.57 -7.59
N ASP A 91 5.82 -7.02 -7.53
CA ASP A 91 5.44 -6.05 -6.49
C ASP A 91 5.48 -6.68 -5.09
N GLU A 92 5.00 -7.92 -4.97
CA GLU A 92 4.99 -8.68 -3.72
C GLU A 92 6.40 -8.83 -3.15
N LYS A 93 7.39 -9.22 -3.97
CA LYS A 93 8.78 -9.36 -3.50
C LYS A 93 9.35 -8.05 -2.98
N VAL A 94 9.18 -6.96 -3.74
CA VAL A 94 9.69 -5.63 -3.35
C VAL A 94 9.03 -5.15 -2.07
N ILE A 95 7.72 -5.35 -1.95
CA ILE A 95 6.96 -4.93 -0.78
C ILE A 95 7.30 -5.81 0.44
N ASP A 96 7.50 -7.13 0.26
CA ASP A 96 7.92 -8.06 1.31
C ASP A 96 9.30 -7.68 1.87
N GLU A 97 10.26 -7.34 1.01
CA GLU A 97 11.58 -6.85 1.43
C GLU A 97 11.46 -5.58 2.28
N LEU A 98 10.69 -4.60 1.81
CA LEU A 98 10.46 -3.36 2.56
C LEU A 98 9.73 -3.60 3.90
N PHE A 99 8.76 -4.53 3.93
CA PHE A 99 8.10 -4.89 5.19
C PHE A 99 9.07 -5.59 6.15
N SER A 100 9.96 -6.44 5.66
CA SER A 100 11.01 -7.04 6.49
C SER A 100 11.89 -5.95 7.12
N ASP A 101 12.35 -4.99 6.31
CA ASP A 101 13.13 -3.84 6.81
C ASP A 101 12.33 -3.01 7.83
N LEU A 102 11.04 -2.79 7.59
CA LEU A 102 10.18 -2.08 8.53
C LEU A 102 10.04 -2.86 9.84
N MET A 103 9.78 -4.17 9.80
CA MET A 103 9.62 -4.97 11.02
C MET A 103 10.90 -5.01 11.83
N ASP A 104 12.05 -5.11 11.19
CA ASP A 104 13.34 -4.98 11.87
C ASP A 104 13.48 -3.61 12.54
N LEU A 105 13.07 -2.52 11.88
CA LEU A 105 13.10 -1.17 12.45
C LEU A 105 12.05 -0.93 13.55
N LEU A 106 10.90 -1.60 13.48
CA LEU A 106 9.86 -1.54 14.50
C LEU A 106 10.32 -2.30 15.74
N THR A 107 10.61 -3.60 15.62
CA THR A 107 10.76 -4.54 16.74
C THR A 107 12.08 -5.30 16.83
N GLY A 108 12.97 -5.22 15.83
CA GLY A 108 14.23 -5.96 15.78
C GLY A 108 15.36 -5.47 16.71
N GLY A 109 15.02 -4.84 17.85
CA GLY A 109 15.98 -4.30 18.81
C GLY A 109 15.78 -4.84 20.22
N ASN A 110 16.64 -4.41 21.14
CA ASN A 110 16.55 -4.80 22.55
C ASN A 110 15.45 -3.99 23.27
N TYR A 111 14.24 -4.52 23.27
CA TYR A 111 13.13 -4.00 24.06
C TYR A 111 13.35 -4.16 25.56
N SER A 112 12.74 -3.28 26.33
CA SER A 112 12.70 -3.36 27.79
C SER A 112 14.08 -3.43 28.48
N VAL A 113 15.18 -3.06 27.80
CA VAL A 113 16.51 -3.01 28.41
C VAL A 113 16.67 -1.72 29.20
N PRO A 114 16.78 -1.78 30.55
CA PRO A 114 16.91 -0.60 31.39
C PRO A 114 18.13 0.24 30.98
N GLY A 115 17.93 1.53 30.76
CA GLY A 115 19.00 2.44 30.36
C GLY A 115 19.44 2.30 28.89
N ARG A 116 18.64 1.64 28.03
CA ARG A 116 18.90 1.62 26.57
C ARG A 116 19.05 3.05 26.06
N ALA A 117 20.21 3.35 25.49
CA ALA A 117 20.46 4.62 24.82
C ALA A 117 19.54 4.79 23.60
N LYS A 118 19.27 6.05 23.23
CA LYS A 118 18.51 6.40 22.02
C LYS A 118 19.11 5.71 20.80
N ASP A 119 18.27 5.08 20.00
CA ASP A 119 18.68 4.50 18.72
C ASP A 119 18.24 5.46 17.61
N LEU A 120 19.09 6.47 17.39
CA LEU A 120 18.79 7.51 16.40
C LEU A 120 18.76 6.94 14.98
N THR A 121 19.56 5.91 14.69
CA THR A 121 19.59 5.27 13.38
C THR A 121 18.23 4.63 13.06
N ARG A 122 17.65 3.87 14.00
CA ARG A 122 16.31 3.32 13.83
C ARG A 122 15.25 4.42 13.74
N ALA A 123 15.33 5.41 14.63
CA ALA A 123 14.39 6.52 14.65
C ALA A 123 14.39 7.30 13.32
N THR A 124 15.55 7.52 12.69
CA THR A 124 15.64 8.23 11.42
C THR A 124 15.23 7.38 10.23
N ASN A 125 15.46 6.06 10.27
CA ASN A 125 15.24 5.17 9.13
C ASN A 125 13.79 4.66 9.03
N VAL A 126 13.07 4.54 10.15
CA VAL A 126 11.69 4.00 10.16
C VAL A 126 10.73 4.84 9.30
N LYS A 127 10.91 6.16 9.29
CA LYS A 127 10.06 7.08 8.52
C LYS A 127 10.28 6.96 7.01
N PRO A 128 11.51 7.07 6.47
CA PRO A 128 11.80 6.79 5.07
C PRO A 128 11.30 5.43 4.58
N VAL A 129 11.57 4.35 5.32
CA VAL A 129 11.13 2.99 4.94
C VAL A 129 9.61 2.91 4.88
N SER A 130 8.91 3.46 5.88
CA SER A 130 7.44 3.51 5.86
C SER A 130 6.89 4.32 4.69
N ALA A 131 7.56 5.40 4.30
CA ALA A 131 7.16 6.22 3.15
C ALA A 131 7.36 5.47 1.84
N ASP A 132 8.45 4.71 1.69
CA ASP A 132 8.69 3.90 0.50
C ASP A 132 7.64 2.78 0.36
N ILE A 133 7.31 2.08 1.46
CA ILE A 133 6.21 1.11 1.51
C ILE A 133 4.90 1.74 1.01
N ILE A 134 4.53 2.91 1.53
CA ILE A 134 3.29 3.60 1.13
C ILE A 134 3.31 3.95 -0.37
N VAL A 135 4.45 4.39 -0.89
CA VAL A 135 4.61 4.69 -2.33
C VAL A 135 4.46 3.43 -3.16
N GLN A 136 5.11 2.33 -2.78
CA GLN A 136 5.04 1.07 -3.52
C GLN A 136 3.65 0.44 -3.46
N LEU A 137 2.99 0.42 -2.29
CA LEU A 137 1.62 -0.03 -2.15
C LEU A 137 0.67 0.74 -3.08
N ARG A 138 0.82 2.06 -3.15
CA ARG A 138 0.00 2.90 -4.04
C ARG A 138 0.30 2.67 -5.52
N ARG A 139 1.56 2.40 -5.88
CA ARG A 139 1.94 2.03 -7.26
C ARG A 139 1.34 0.69 -7.65
N ALA A 140 1.54 -0.34 -6.82
CA ALA A 140 1.00 -1.67 -7.04
C ALA A 140 -0.54 -1.63 -7.13
N HIS A 141 -1.21 -0.89 -6.24
CA HIS A 141 -2.66 -0.72 -6.33
C HIS A 141 -3.08 -0.05 -7.64
N ARG A 142 -2.40 1.00 -8.09
CA ARG A 142 -2.71 1.69 -9.35
C ARG A 142 -2.61 0.76 -10.55
N ASP A 143 -1.62 -0.13 -10.57
CA ASP A 143 -1.39 -1.07 -11.67
C ASP A 143 -2.47 -2.13 -11.81
N THR A 144 -3.30 -2.30 -10.78
CA THR A 144 -4.42 -3.23 -10.81
C THR A 144 -5.72 -2.64 -11.34
N MET A 145 -5.75 -1.33 -11.61
CA MET A 145 -6.92 -0.70 -12.22
C MET A 145 -6.97 -1.03 -13.72
N PRO A 146 -8.05 -1.65 -14.23
CA PRO A 146 -8.22 -1.83 -15.66
C PRO A 146 -8.23 -0.44 -16.32
N PHE A 147 -7.59 -0.33 -17.48
CA PHE A 147 -7.36 0.93 -18.23
C PHE A 147 -6.28 1.87 -17.68
N HIS A 148 -5.62 1.61 -16.53
CA HIS A 148 -4.47 2.44 -16.13
C HIS A 148 -3.36 2.36 -17.18
N ARG A 149 -2.98 1.15 -17.59
CA ARG A 149 -1.97 0.92 -18.62
C ARG A 149 -2.37 1.49 -19.99
N ILE A 150 -3.66 1.44 -20.33
CA ILE A 150 -4.17 1.97 -21.60
C ILE A 150 -4.13 3.50 -21.62
N SER A 151 -4.57 4.16 -20.55
CA SER A 151 -4.50 5.63 -20.45
C SER A 151 -3.06 6.14 -20.39
N LEU A 152 -2.19 5.42 -19.70
CA LEU A 152 -0.76 5.75 -19.61
C LEU A 152 -0.07 5.57 -20.97
N ALA A 153 -0.34 4.48 -21.67
CA ALA A 153 0.13 4.25 -23.03
C ALA A 153 -0.36 5.33 -24.00
N PHE A 154 -1.63 5.74 -23.90
CA PHE A 154 -2.18 6.82 -24.73
C PHE A 154 -1.49 8.17 -24.46
N HIS A 155 -1.27 8.50 -23.19
CA HIS A 155 -0.58 9.74 -22.80
C HIS A 155 0.90 9.75 -23.19
N GLN A 156 1.58 8.60 -23.06
CA GLN A 156 2.97 8.44 -23.49
C GLN A 156 3.10 8.49 -25.01
N ASN A 157 2.19 7.87 -25.77
CA ASN A 157 2.19 7.97 -27.23
C ASN A 157 1.94 9.41 -27.70
N LYS A 158 1.06 10.16 -27.02
CA LYS A 158 0.81 11.58 -27.33
C LYS A 158 2.05 12.47 -27.12
N ARG A 159 2.97 12.06 -26.24
CA ARG A 159 4.22 12.78 -25.93
C ARG A 159 5.44 12.29 -26.70
N ARG A 160 5.34 11.18 -27.44
CA ARG A 160 6.40 10.76 -28.36
C ARG A 160 6.42 11.74 -29.53
N THR A 161 7.45 12.57 -29.58
CA THR A 161 7.88 13.16 -30.84
C THR A 161 8.28 11.99 -31.75
N LEU A 162 7.55 11.81 -32.84
CA LEU A 162 7.99 10.92 -33.91
C LEU A 162 9.31 11.48 -34.43
N ASP A 163 10.43 10.87 -34.04
CA ASP A 163 11.70 11.01 -34.75
C ASP A 163 11.47 10.42 -36.14
N MET A 164 10.94 11.24 -37.05
CA MET A 164 10.90 10.88 -38.46
C MET A 164 12.35 10.88 -38.94
N PRO A 165 12.87 9.77 -39.48
CA PRO A 165 14.22 9.73 -40.01
C PRO A 165 14.38 10.85 -41.05
N HIS A 166 15.23 11.83 -40.74
CA HIS A 166 15.63 12.90 -41.64
C HIS A 166 16.56 12.31 -42.70
N GLY A 167 16.00 11.62 -43.70
CA GLY A 167 16.83 10.89 -44.65
C GLY A 167 16.14 10.29 -45.86
N TRP A 168 14.95 10.77 -46.25
CA TRP A 168 14.40 10.45 -47.56
C TRP A 168 14.62 11.65 -48.48
N LYS A 169 15.83 11.71 -49.05
CA LYS A 169 16.15 12.47 -50.27
C LYS A 169 16.41 11.46 -51.39
#